data_AF-A9WXU5-F1
#
_entry.id   AF-A9WXU5-F1
#
_cell.length_a   1.000
_cell.length_b   1.000
_cell.length_c   1.000
_cell.angle_alpha   90.00
_cell.angle_beta   90.00
_cell.angle_gamma   90.00
#
_symmetry.space_group_name_H-M   'P 1'
#
loop_
_entity.id
_entity.type
_entity.pdbx_description
1 polymer ?
#
loop_
_entity_poly.entity_id
_entity_poly.type
_entity_poly.pdbx_seq_one_letter_code
_entity_poly.pdbx_strand_id
1 'polypeptide(L)'
;MQTPGSPQDYIKLADAIPRLLDETHELEETVLFPDFHRQSGSYFAGVVIERLKAEHRCDRLSAEELSRTLRAVANGQCKLAPDTVAYMVRGFLESLRRHILSEKLMLEALLAAKSEQREVFG
;
A
#
# COMPACT_ATOMS: atom_id res chain seq x y z
N MET A 1 25.97 13.34 9.61
CA MET A 1 26.05 11.87 9.76
C MET A 1 24.76 11.45 10.46
N GLN A 2 23.79 10.88 9.75
CA GLN A 2 22.57 10.38 10.39
C GLN A 2 22.96 9.16 11.23
N THR A 3 22.67 9.20 12.53
CA THR A 3 22.85 8.04 13.41
C THR A 3 21.99 6.89 12.89
N PRO A 4 22.54 5.67 12.74
CA PRO A 4 21.72 4.52 12.40
C PRO A 4 20.62 4.35 13.45
N GLY A 5 19.40 4.04 13.01
CA GLY A 5 18.28 3.76 13.91
C GLY A 5 18.65 2.67 14.92
N SER A 6 18.06 2.71 16.10
CA SER A 6 18.31 1.66 17.08
C SER A 6 17.76 0.31 16.57
N PRO A 7 18.31 -0.84 16.99
CA PRO A 7 17.74 -2.15 16.66
C PRO A 7 16.23 -2.23 16.95
N GLN A 8 15.77 -1.55 18.00
CA GLN A 8 14.36 -1.48 18.38
C GLN A 8 13.50 -0.75 17.34
N ASP A 9 14.05 0.25 16.64
CA ASP A 9 13.32 0.99 15.61
C ASP A 9 13.08 0.12 14.37
N TYR A 10 14.07 -0.70 13.99
CA TYR A 10 13.92 -1.65 12.89
C TYR A 10 12.87 -2.72 13.19
N ILE A 11 12.83 -3.24 14.43
CA ILE A 11 11.80 -4.20 14.85
C ILE A 11 10.41 -3.57 14.81
N LYS A 12 10.25 -2.36 15.37
CA LYS A 12 8.98 -1.63 15.32
C LYS A 12 8.48 -1.45 13.88
N LEU A 13 9.36 -1.08 12.96
CA LEU A 13 9.00 -0.94 11.54
C LEU A 13 8.66 -2.29 10.91
N ALA A 14 9.43 -3.34 11.22
CA ALA A 14 9.17 -4.69 10.72
C ALA A 14 7.80 -5.24 11.17
N ASP A 15 7.34 -4.88 12.38
CA ASP A 15 6.02 -5.25 12.88
C ASP A 15 4.92 -4.36 12.29
N ALA A 16 5.17 -3.05 12.19
CA ALA A 16 4.15 -2.08 11.79
C ALA A 16 3.84 -2.13 10.28
N ILE A 17 4.83 -2.31 9.42
CA ILE A 17 4.63 -2.19 7.96
C ILE A 17 3.62 -3.20 7.41
N PRO A 18 3.76 -4.53 7.63
CA PRO A 18 2.78 -5.49 7.11
C PRO A 18 1.40 -5.28 7.73
N ARG A 19 1.35 -5.03 9.06
CA ARG A 19 0.10 -4.83 9.79
C ARG A 19 -0.70 -3.64 9.26
N LEU A 20 -0.06 -2.48 9.12
CA LEU A 20 -0.73 -1.26 8.64
C LEU A 20 -1.19 -1.42 7.18
N LEU A 21 -0.39 -2.12 6.36
CA LEU A 21 -0.76 -2.40 4.98
C LEU A 21 -2.00 -3.30 4.90
N ASP A 22 -2.04 -4.36 5.71
CA ASP A 22 -3.20 -5.26 5.76
C ASP A 22 -4.46 -4.55 6.27
N GLU A 23 -4.35 -3.78 7.36
CA GLU A 23 -5.45 -2.96 7.89
C GLU A 23 -5.99 -1.97 6.84
N THR A 24 -5.10 -1.39 6.03
CA THR A 24 -5.47 -0.44 4.97
C THR A 24 -6.17 -1.13 3.80
N HIS A 25 -5.60 -2.21 3.29
CA HIS A 25 -6.23 -3.00 2.21
C HIS A 25 -7.58 -3.58 2.64
N GLU A 26 -7.72 -4.01 3.91
CA GLU A 26 -9.01 -4.48 4.43
C GLU A 26 -10.06 -3.36 4.42
N LEU A 27 -9.69 -2.14 4.84
CA LEU A 27 -10.56 -0.97 4.76
C LEU A 27 -10.99 -0.67 3.32
N GLU A 28 -10.07 -0.74 2.37
CA GLU A 28 -10.37 -0.52 0.95
C GLU A 28 -11.34 -1.57 0.40
N GLU A 29 -11.07 -2.85 0.66
CA GLU A 29 -11.88 -3.95 0.15
C GLU A 29 -13.27 -4.01 0.79
N THR A 30 -13.41 -3.56 2.04
CA THR A 30 -14.69 -3.58 2.78
C THR A 30 -15.50 -2.29 2.65
N VAL A 31 -14.87 -1.16 2.35
CA VAL A 31 -15.52 0.16 2.30
C VAL A 31 -15.34 0.85 0.96
N LEU A 32 -14.10 1.15 0.56
CA LEU A 32 -13.84 1.98 -0.62
C LEU A 32 -14.29 1.33 -1.93
N PHE A 33 -13.90 0.08 -2.17
CA PHE A 33 -14.20 -0.62 -3.42
C PHE A 33 -15.70 -0.88 -3.60
N PRO A 34 -16.45 -1.33 -2.56
CA PRO A 34 -17.91 -1.45 -2.67
C PRO A 34 -18.60 -0.12 -2.97
N ASP A 35 -18.18 0.97 -2.32
CA ASP A 35 -18.76 2.30 -2.55
C ASP A 35 -18.46 2.81 -3.95
N PHE A 36 -17.21 2.67 -4.39
CA PHE A 36 -16.80 3.04 -5.74
C PHE A 36 -17.57 2.25 -6.80
N HIS A 37 -17.71 0.94 -6.63
CA HIS A 37 -18.45 0.09 -7.57
C HIS A 37 -19.93 0.49 -7.65
N ARG A 38 -20.59 0.78 -6.52
CA ARG A 38 -21.99 1.20 -6.49
C ARG A 38 -22.24 2.55 -7.15
N GLN A 39 -21.35 3.52 -6.95
CA GLN A 39 -21.52 4.91 -7.42
C GLN A 39 -21.06 5.11 -8.87
N SER A 40 -20.26 4.18 -9.39
CA SER A 40 -19.73 4.24 -10.74
C SER A 40 -20.61 3.59 -11.79
N GLY A 41 -21.45 2.61 -11.42
CA GLY A 41 -22.40 1.95 -12.31
C GLY A 41 -21.78 1.21 -13.52
N SER A 42 -20.45 1.13 -13.60
CA SER A 42 -19.73 0.78 -14.83
C SER A 42 -18.86 -0.48 -14.66
N TYR A 43 -18.83 -1.32 -15.71
CA TYR A 43 -17.91 -2.45 -15.81
C TYR A 43 -16.44 -2.03 -15.63
N PHE A 44 -16.08 -0.82 -16.05
CA PHE A 44 -14.74 -0.29 -15.92
C PHE A 44 -14.28 -0.20 -14.46
N ALA A 45 -15.20 0.14 -13.54
CA ALA A 45 -14.89 0.21 -12.12
C ALA A 45 -14.52 -1.17 -11.54
N GLY A 46 -15.22 -2.23 -11.97
CA GLY A 46 -14.87 -3.60 -11.61
C GLY A 46 -13.47 -4.00 -12.06
N VAL A 47 -13.07 -3.62 -13.28
CA VAL A 47 -11.71 -3.89 -13.80
C VAL A 47 -10.64 -3.17 -12.99
N VAL A 48 -10.86 -1.90 -12.63
CA VAL A 48 -9.93 -1.12 -11.80
C VAL A 48 -9.79 -1.74 -10.41
N ILE A 49 -10.89 -2.12 -9.77
CA ILE A 49 -10.90 -2.76 -8.44
C ILE A 49 -10.11 -4.08 -8.47
N GLU A 50 -10.35 -4.94 -9.46
CA GLU A 50 -9.65 -6.22 -9.54
C GLU A 50 -8.15 -6.05 -9.82
N ARG A 51 -7.77 -5.00 -10.56
CA ARG A 51 -6.37 -4.63 -10.71
C ARG A 51 -5.75 -4.20 -9.38
N LEU A 52 -6.41 -3.34 -8.60
CA LEU A 52 -5.90 -2.90 -7.29
C LEU A 52 -5.76 -4.07 -6.30
N LYS A 53 -6.73 -4.99 -6.25
CA LYS A 53 -6.60 -6.22 -5.46
C LYS A 53 -5.44 -7.10 -5.90
N ALA A 54 -5.10 -7.12 -7.19
CA ALA A 54 -3.90 -7.81 -7.66
C ALA A 54 -2.62 -7.11 -7.18
N GLU A 55 -2.61 -5.78 -7.15
CA GLU A 55 -1.51 -4.98 -6.58
C GLU A 55 -1.38 -5.22 -5.06
N HIS A 56 -2.48 -5.37 -4.30
CA HIS A 56 -2.44 -5.71 -2.87
C HIS A 56 -1.59 -6.96 -2.59
N ARG A 57 -1.69 -7.99 -3.44
CA ARG A 57 -0.89 -9.21 -3.29
C ARG A 57 0.61 -8.94 -3.42
N CYS A 58 1.00 -8.11 -4.39
CA CYS A 58 2.39 -7.72 -4.60
C CYS A 58 2.92 -6.83 -3.46
N ASP A 59 2.11 -5.91 -2.97
CA ASP A 59 2.48 -4.99 -1.89
C ASP A 59 2.65 -5.77 -0.57
N ARG A 60 1.76 -6.73 -0.27
CA ARG A 60 1.88 -7.61 0.91
C ARG A 60 3.17 -8.43 0.88
N LEU A 61 3.47 -9.10 -0.24
CA LEU A 61 4.73 -9.86 -0.37
C LEU A 61 5.97 -8.97 -0.21
N SER A 62 5.92 -7.76 -0.75
CA SER A 62 7.02 -6.79 -0.61
C SER A 62 7.17 -6.30 0.84
N ALA A 63 6.05 -6.06 1.55
CA ALA A 63 6.03 -5.69 2.95
C ALA A 63 6.58 -6.80 3.86
N GLU A 64 6.20 -8.05 3.61
CA GLU A 64 6.71 -9.21 4.34
C GLU A 64 8.22 -9.39 4.14
N GLU A 65 8.70 -9.27 2.90
CA GLU A 65 10.13 -9.38 2.60
C GLU A 65 10.92 -8.24 3.25
N LEU A 66 10.38 -7.02 3.23
CA LEU A 66 10.98 -5.89 3.92
C LEU A 66 11.00 -6.11 5.45
N SER A 67 9.91 -6.62 6.02
CA SER A 67 9.85 -6.98 7.44
C SER A 67 10.94 -7.98 7.84
N ARG A 68 11.10 -9.07 7.08
CA ARG A 68 12.17 -10.05 7.29
C ARG A 68 13.56 -9.41 7.22
N THR A 69 13.76 -8.55 6.23
CA THR A 69 15.03 -7.83 6.04
C THR A 69 15.33 -6.92 7.23
N LEU A 70 14.36 -6.13 7.70
CA LEU A 70 14.51 -5.23 8.84
C LEU A 70 14.79 -5.99 10.15
N ARG A 71 14.16 -7.15 10.37
CA ARG A 71 14.49 -8.02 11.51
C ARG A 71 15.91 -8.56 11.43
N ALA A 72 16.35 -8.99 10.24
CA ALA A 72 17.71 -9.44 10.03
C ALA A 72 18.73 -8.30 10.28
N VAL A 73 18.41 -7.06 9.88
CA VAL A 73 19.24 -5.88 10.19
C VAL A 73 19.30 -5.63 11.70
N ALA A 74 18.15 -5.64 12.39
CA ALA A 74 18.08 -5.44 13.84
C ALA A 74 18.92 -6.46 14.62
N ASN A 75 18.93 -7.71 14.17
CA ASN A 75 19.65 -8.81 14.81
C ASN A 75 21.14 -8.90 14.39
N GLY A 76 21.62 -8.02 13.51
CA GLY A 76 22.98 -8.11 12.96
C GLY A 76 23.22 -9.33 12.06
N GLN A 77 22.14 -9.91 11.50
CA GLN A 77 22.14 -11.13 10.68
C GLN A 77 21.91 -10.86 9.19
N CYS A 78 21.70 -9.60 8.79
CA CYS A 78 21.48 -9.23 7.40
C CYS A 78 22.76 -9.43 6.58
N LYS A 79 22.66 -10.24 5.51
CA LYS A 79 23.77 -10.49 4.58
C LYS A 79 23.78 -9.50 3.40
N LEU A 80 22.75 -8.68 3.27
CA LEU A 80 22.63 -7.71 2.19
C LEU A 80 23.49 -6.48 2.49
N ALA A 81 24.05 -5.88 1.44
CA ALA A 81 24.71 -4.59 1.58
C ALA A 81 23.68 -3.52 2.00
N PRO A 82 24.07 -2.52 2.81
CA PRO A 82 23.18 -1.43 3.21
C PRO A 82 22.48 -0.74 2.02
N ASP A 83 23.18 -0.57 0.89
CA ASP A 83 22.61 0.01 -0.33
C ASP A 83 21.51 -0.85 -0.94
N THR A 84 21.62 -2.18 -0.85
CA THR A 84 20.58 -3.12 -1.29
C THR A 84 19.34 -2.99 -0.42
N VAL A 85 19.50 -2.92 0.91
CA VAL A 85 18.37 -2.72 1.84
C VAL A 85 17.68 -1.37 1.55
N ALA A 86 18.46 -0.31 1.34
CA ALA A 86 17.93 0.99 0.97
C ALA A 86 17.19 0.97 -0.38
N TYR A 87 17.67 0.18 -1.35
CA TYR A 87 16.98 -0.02 -2.62
C TYR A 87 15.64 -0.75 -2.45
N MET A 88 15.58 -1.80 -1.62
CA MET A 88 14.33 -2.50 -1.30
C MET A 88 13.30 -1.57 -0.65
N VAL A 89 13.72 -0.75 0.31
CA VAL A 89 12.85 0.26 0.94
C VAL A 89 12.32 1.24 -0.09
N ARG A 90 13.17 1.78 -0.97
CA ARG A 90 12.73 2.68 -2.04
C ARG A 90 11.74 1.99 -2.98
N GLY A 91 12.02 0.77 -3.41
CA GLY A 91 11.13 -0.01 -4.29
C GLY A 91 9.74 -0.20 -3.68
N PHE A 92 9.69 -0.58 -2.40
CA PHE A 92 8.44 -0.71 -1.66
C PHE A 92 7.67 0.62 -1.58
N LEU A 93 8.33 1.72 -1.19
CA LEU A 93 7.71 3.03 -1.09
C LEU A 93 7.19 3.54 -2.44
N GLU A 94 7.92 3.32 -3.53
CA GLU A 94 7.46 3.69 -4.88
C GLU A 94 6.26 2.86 -5.34
N SER A 95 6.17 1.58 -4.94
CA SER A 95 4.97 0.76 -5.19
C SER A 95 3.75 1.37 -4.49
N LEU A 96 3.87 1.61 -3.17
CA LEU A 96 2.80 2.18 -2.37
C LEU A 96 2.37 3.57 -2.86
N ARG A 97 3.31 4.43 -3.28
CA ARG A 97 2.97 5.76 -3.81
C ARG A 97 2.07 5.67 -5.04
N ARG A 98 2.32 4.70 -5.94
CA ARG A 98 1.48 4.49 -7.13
C ARG A 98 0.11 3.91 -6.77
N HIS A 99 0.07 3.03 -5.78
CA HIS A 99 -1.16 2.45 -5.25
C HIS A 99 -2.07 3.55 -4.65
N ILE A 100 -1.52 4.30 -3.68
CA ILE A 100 -2.20 5.42 -3.02
C ILE A 100 -2.67 6.50 -4.01
N LEU A 101 -1.89 6.78 -5.06
CA LEU A 101 -2.33 7.72 -6.09
C LEU A 101 -3.60 7.23 -6.80
N SER A 102 -3.71 5.92 -7.05
CA SER A 102 -4.87 5.33 -7.70
C SER A 102 -6.11 5.41 -6.80
N GLU A 103 -5.98 5.11 -5.51
CA GLU A 103 -7.05 5.29 -4.52
C GLU A 103 -7.50 6.76 -4.40
N LYS A 104 -6.55 7.70 -4.37
CA LYS A 104 -6.87 9.13 -4.29
C LYS A 104 -7.71 9.59 -5.47
N LEU A 105 -7.35 9.17 -6.68
CA LEU A 105 -8.13 9.46 -7.88
C LEU A 105 -9.53 8.84 -7.80
N MET A 106 -9.67 7.64 -7.22
CA MET A 106 -10.98 7.04 -6.97
C MET A 106 -11.81 7.86 -5.98
N LEU A 107 -11.21 8.29 -4.86
CA LEU A 107 -11.88 9.12 -3.85
C LEU A 107 -12.32 10.47 -4.44
N GLU A 108 -11.47 11.13 -5.22
CA GLU A 108 -11.81 12.37 -5.92
C GLU A 108 -12.99 12.18 -6.87
N ALA A 109 -13.02 11.07 -7.61
CA ALA A 109 -14.11 10.74 -8.50
C ALA A 109 -15.44 10.51 -7.74
N LEU A 110 -15.41 9.85 -6.58
CA LEU A 110 -16.59 9.69 -5.72
C LEU A 110 -17.08 11.02 -5.14
N LEU A 111 -16.16 11.88 -4.71
CA LEU A 111 -16.50 13.20 -4.19
C LEU A 111 -17.13 14.08 -5.27
N ALA A 112 -16.64 14.01 -6.51
CA ALA A 112 -17.22 14.71 -7.66
C ALA A 112 -18.63 14.20 -8.00
N ALA A 113 -18.82 12.88 -8.07
CA ALA A 113 -20.14 12.28 -8.29
C ALA A 113 -21.16 12.71 -7.22
N LYS A 114 -20.73 12.71 -5.94
CA LYS A 114 -21.57 13.14 -4.82
C LYS A 114 -21.91 14.63 -4.84
N SER A 115 -21.00 15.50 -5.25
CA SER A 115 -21.25 16.95 -5.32
C SER A 115 -22.20 17.31 -6.46
N GLU A 116 -22.17 16.56 -7.56
CA GLU A 116 -23.02 16.80 -8.73
C GLU A 116 -24.37 16.06 -8.71
N GLN A 117 -24.64 15.21 -7.70
CA GLN A 117 -25.77 14.26 -7.67
C GLN A 117 -25.81 13.35 -8.91
N ARG A 118 -24.64 12.91 -9.38
CA ARG A 118 -24.47 12.11 -10.61
C ARG A 118 -23.67 10.84 -10.32
N GLU A 119 -23.70 9.89 -11.24
CA GLU A 119 -22.83 8.71 -11.20
C GLU A 119 -21.41 9.06 -11.69
N VAL A 120 -20.39 8.36 -11.18
CA VAL A 120 -18.97 8.67 -11.47
C VAL A 120 -18.64 8.50 -12.97
N PHE A 121 -19.28 7.54 -13.64
CA PHE A 121 -19.11 7.30 -15.08
C PHE A 121 -20.46 7.25 -15.82
N GLY A 122 -21.47 7.94 -15.30
CA GLY A 122 -22.81 8.04 -15.89
C GLY A 122 -22.88 8.96 -17.11
#